data_AF-A0A2W6AC84-F1
#
_entry.id   AF-A0A2W6AC84-F1
#
_cell.length_a   1.000
_cell.length_b   1.000
_cell.length_c   1.000
_cell.angle_alpha   90.00
_cell.angle_beta   90.00
_cell.angle_gamma   90.00
#
_symmetry.space_group_name_H-M   'P 1'
#
loop_
_entity.id
_entity.type
_entity.pdbx_description
1 polymer ?
#
loop_
_entity_poly.entity_id
_entity_poly.type
_entity_poly.pdbx_seq_one_letter_code
_entity_poly.pdbx_strand_id
1 'polypeptide(L)'
;MVFVFFVINAFVAISGTESAYFSMVLKDHLAVFLGLPQIAAVSFAIVIFLRQTDGPFEFKCIGIEFSGASGQVVMWIITFMCMTLAMHLVW
;
A
#
# COMPACT_ATOMS: atom_id res chain seq x y z
N MET A 1 -1.98 10.86 -9.98
CA MET A 1 -1.74 9.40 -10.09
C MET A 1 -2.57 8.59 -9.11
N VAL A 2 -2.49 8.81 -7.80
CA VAL A 2 -3.29 8.09 -6.77
C VAL A 2 -4.80 8.16 -7.02
N PHE A 3 -5.31 9.35 -7.38
CA PHE A 3 -6.73 9.56 -7.68
C PHE A 3 -7.22 8.78 -8.91
N VAL A 4 -6.35 8.55 -9.91
CA VAL A 4 -6.68 7.76 -11.11
C VAL A 4 -6.83 6.28 -10.75
N PHE A 5 -5.94 5.75 -9.90
CA PHE A 5 -6.06 4.40 -9.37
C PHE A 5 -7.36 4.22 -8.56
N PHE A 6 -7.77 5.23 -7.78
CA PHE A 6 -9.05 5.21 -7.06
C PHE A 6 -10.24 5.10 -8.02
N VAL A 7 -10.27 5.94 -9.05
CA VAL A 7 -11.36 5.97 -10.04
C VAL A 7 -11.42 4.66 -10.85
N ILE A 8 -10.27 4.09 -11.24
CA ILE A 8 -10.23 2.81 -11.96
C ILE A 8 -10.74 1.67 -11.09
N ASN A 9 -10.33 1.59 -9.82
CA ASN A 9 -10.80 0.53 -8.91
C ASN A 9 -12.30 0.68 -8.62
N ALA A 10 -12.79 1.91 -8.43
CA ALA A 10 -14.22 2.18 -8.27
C ALA A 10 -15.01 1.79 -9.54
N PHE A 11 -14.49 2.10 -10.72
CA PHE A 11 -15.12 1.72 -11.99
C PHE A 11 -15.19 0.19 -12.16
N VAL A 12 -14.11 -0.53 -11.88
CA VAL A 12 -14.05 -2.00 -11.93
C VAL A 12 -15.01 -2.64 -10.93
N ALA A 13 -15.14 -2.07 -9.72
CA ALA A 13 -16.09 -2.53 -8.71
C ALA A 13 -17.56 -2.38 -9.16
N ILE A 14 -17.88 -1.28 -9.87
CA ILE A 14 -19.22 -1.01 -10.39
C ILE A 14 -19.53 -1.88 -11.63
N SER A 15 -18.55 -2.13 -12.50
CA SER A 15 -18.74 -2.95 -13.71
C SER A 15 -18.75 -4.45 -13.45
N GLY A 16 -18.14 -4.93 -12.36
CA GLY A 16 -18.04 -6.36 -12.01
C GLY A 16 -19.25 -6.94 -11.27
N THR A 17 -20.26 -6.12 -10.95
CA THR A 17 -21.37 -6.48 -10.05
C THR A 17 -22.35 -7.53 -10.59
N GLU A 18 -22.26 -7.91 -11.87
CA GLU A 18 -23.17 -8.92 -12.47
C GLU A 18 -22.94 -10.35 -11.96
N SER A 19 -21.82 -10.63 -11.30
CA SER A 19 -21.55 -11.94 -10.69
C SER A 19 -22.07 -12.00 -9.25
N ALA A 20 -22.90 -13.01 -8.95
CA ALA A 20 -23.41 -13.29 -7.60
C ALA A 20 -22.29 -13.52 -6.57
N TYR A 21 -21.14 -14.06 -7.00
CA TYR A 21 -19.96 -14.24 -6.16
C TYR A 21 -19.27 -12.91 -5.82
N PHE A 22 -19.23 -12.00 -6.79
CA PHE A 22 -18.59 -10.70 -6.62
C PHE A 22 -19.36 -9.84 -5.62
N SER A 23 -20.69 -9.88 -5.66
CA SER A 23 -21.55 -9.15 -4.73
C SER A 23 -21.55 -9.71 -3.30
N MET A 24 -21.31 -11.01 -3.11
CA MET A 24 -21.14 -11.61 -1.79
C MET A 24 -19.80 -11.20 -1.15
N VAL A 25 -18.70 -11.31 -1.90
CA VAL A 25 -17.35 -10.92 -1.43
C VAL A 25 -17.23 -9.42 -1.19
N LEU A 26 -17.85 -8.59 -2.04
CA LEU A 26 -17.88 -7.13 -1.82
C LEU A 26 -18.67 -6.75 -0.58
N LYS A 27 -19.78 -7.45 -0.26
CA LYS A 27 -20.55 -7.11 0.94
C LYS A 27 -19.78 -7.39 2.23
N ASP A 28 -19.09 -8.54 2.29
CA ASP A 28 -18.41 -8.96 3.51
C ASP A 28 -17.01 -8.31 3.67
N HIS A 29 -16.33 -7.98 2.55
CA HIS A 29 -14.95 -7.47 2.59
C HIS A 29 -14.73 -6.22 1.72
N LEU A 30 -15.74 -5.35 1.61
CA LEU A 30 -15.67 -4.09 0.84
C LEU A 30 -14.46 -3.23 1.25
N ALA A 31 -14.19 -3.19 2.55
CA ALA A 31 -13.11 -2.40 3.14
C ALA A 31 -11.72 -2.89 2.68
N VAL A 32 -11.52 -4.20 2.60
CA VAL A 32 -10.26 -4.77 2.11
C VAL A 32 -10.13 -4.55 0.60
N PHE A 33 -11.21 -4.77 -0.16
CA PHE A 33 -11.21 -4.64 -1.61
C PHE A 33 -10.88 -3.21 -2.08
N LEU A 34 -11.48 -2.20 -1.45
CA LEU A 34 -11.19 -0.79 -1.74
C LEU A 34 -9.93 -0.29 -1.04
N GLY A 35 -9.61 -0.81 0.14
CA GLY A 35 -8.48 -0.39 0.96
C GLY A 35 -7.13 -0.83 0.38
N LEU A 36 -7.05 -2.04 -0.19
CA LEU A 36 -5.81 -2.60 -0.73
C LEU A 36 -5.13 -1.70 -1.79
N PRO A 37 -5.82 -1.27 -2.87
CA PRO A 37 -5.24 -0.36 -3.84
C PRO A 37 -4.87 1.00 -3.24
N GLN A 38 -5.65 1.49 -2.27
CA GLN A 38 -5.41 2.77 -1.61
C GLN A 38 -4.14 2.73 -0.74
N ILE A 39 -3.98 1.68 0.06
CA ILE A 39 -2.80 1.49 0.92
C ILE A 39 -1.53 1.39 0.07
N ALA A 40 -1.58 0.67 -1.05
CA ALA A 40 -0.47 0.60 -1.99
C ALA A 40 -0.12 1.97 -2.60
N ALA A 41 -1.14 2.73 -3.03
CA ALA A 41 -0.94 4.04 -3.63
C ALA A 41 -0.43 5.10 -2.63
N VAL A 42 -0.91 5.09 -1.39
CA VAL A 42 -0.44 5.96 -0.31
C VAL A 42 0.99 5.61 0.09
N SER A 43 1.32 4.32 0.23
CA SER A 43 2.70 3.87 0.53
C SER A 43 3.68 4.30 -0.55
N PHE A 44 3.29 4.17 -1.82
CA PHE A 44 4.09 4.66 -2.95
C PHE A 44 4.24 6.18 -2.95
N ALA A 45 3.16 6.92 -2.67
CA ALA A 45 3.19 8.37 -2.57
C ALA A 45 4.14 8.83 -1.44
N ILE A 46 4.08 8.19 -0.27
CA ILE A 46 5.00 8.45 0.84
C ILE A 46 6.45 8.29 0.37
N VAL A 47 6.80 7.18 -0.28
CA VAL A 47 8.18 6.97 -0.73
C VAL A 47 8.61 7.97 -1.80
N ILE A 48 7.75 8.34 -2.75
CA ILE A 48 8.13 9.31 -3.79
C ILE A 48 8.23 10.73 -3.24
N PHE A 49 7.27 11.17 -2.43
CA PHE A 49 7.23 12.55 -1.94
C PHE A 49 8.21 12.80 -0.79
N LEU A 50 8.47 11.83 0.07
CA LEU A 50 9.40 11.97 1.20
C LEU A 50 10.84 11.61 0.85
N ARG A 51 11.12 11.12 -0.36
CA ARG A 51 12.47 10.99 -0.90
C ARG A 51 12.99 12.38 -1.29
N GLN A 52 13.15 13.26 -0.30
CA GLN A 52 13.51 14.67 -0.51
C GLN A 52 15.00 14.96 -0.47
N THR A 53 15.87 13.98 -0.23
CA THR A 53 17.31 14.24 -0.23
C THR A 53 18.04 13.12 -0.95
N ASP A 54 18.58 13.45 -2.13
CA ASP A 54 19.58 12.68 -2.89
C ASP A 54 20.92 12.57 -2.15
N GLY A 55 20.87 12.35 -0.83
CA GLY A 55 22.00 11.94 0.00
C GLY A 55 21.93 10.44 0.27
N PRO A 56 23.05 9.77 0.59
CA PRO A 56 23.01 8.37 1.01
C PRO A 56 21.99 8.21 2.14
N PHE A 57 20.99 7.35 1.93
CA PHE A 57 19.97 7.07 2.94
C PHE A 57 20.67 6.39 4.12
N GLU A 58 20.99 7.18 5.14
CA GLU A 58 21.62 6.73 6.39
C GLU A 58 20.52 6.59 7.44
N PHE A 59 19.96 5.39 7.54
CA PHE A 59 18.95 5.08 8.55
C PHE A 59 19.63 4.37 9.72
N LYS A 60 19.71 5.06 10.87
CA LYS A 60 20.20 4.50 12.13
C LYS A 60 19.02 4.07 12.97
N CYS A 61 18.80 2.76 13.10
CA CYS A 61 17.75 2.21 13.95
C CYS A 61 18.39 1.24 14.94
N ILE A 62 18.25 1.51 16.25
CA ILE A 62 18.63 0.66 17.39
C ILE A 62 19.90 -0.19 17.11
N GLY A 63 21.06 0.48 17.03
CA GLY A 63 22.37 -0.18 16.92
C GLY A 63 22.76 -0.70 15.54
N ILE A 64 21.92 -0.57 14.52
CA ILE A 64 22.23 -0.96 13.14
C ILE A 64 22.22 0.27 12.25
N GLU A 65 23.34 0.50 11.57
CA GLU A 65 23.52 1.59 10.61
C GLU A 65 23.36 1.02 9.19
N PHE A 66 22.28 1.37 8.51
CA PHE A 66 22.09 1.03 7.11
C PHE A 66 22.47 2.25 6.25
N SER A 67 23.43 2.08 5.35
CA SER A 67 23.83 3.09 4.38
C SER A 67 23.49 2.67 2.94
N GLY A 68 23.11 3.66 2.13
CA GLY A 68 22.87 3.49 0.70
C GLY A 68 21.59 2.71 0.38
N ALA A 69 21.64 1.86 -0.65
CA ALA A 69 20.47 1.13 -1.16
C ALA A 69 19.88 0.14 -0.15
N SER A 70 20.67 -0.30 0.84
CA SER A 70 20.24 -1.25 1.87
C SER A 70 19.12 -0.68 2.76
N GLY A 71 19.20 0.59 3.12
CA GLY A 71 18.18 1.25 3.96
C GLY A 71 16.83 1.40 3.26
N GLN A 72 16.84 1.63 1.94
CA GLN A 72 15.61 1.67 1.14
C GLN A 72 14.90 0.31 1.15
N VAL A 73 15.64 -0.79 0.96
CA VAL A 73 15.07 -2.15 0.96
C VAL A 73 14.43 -2.50 2.31
N VAL A 74 15.11 -2.20 3.42
CA VAL A 74 14.58 -2.47 4.78
C VAL A 74 13.29 -1.67 5.04
N MET A 75 13.22 -0.42 4.61
CA MET A 75 12.01 0.40 4.72
C MET A 75 10.83 -0.22 3.97
N TRP A 76 11.06 -0.76 2.77
CA TRP A 76 10.02 -1.43 1.99
C TRP A 76 9.55 -2.73 2.65
N ILE A 77 10.45 -3.50 3.26
CA ILE A 77 10.10 -4.72 4.01
C ILE A 77 9.21 -4.37 5.19
N ILE A 78 9.55 -3.33 5.97
CA ILE A 78 8.73 -2.86 7.10
C ILE A 78 7.36 -2.40 6.59
N THR A 79 7.33 -1.60 5.52
CA THR A 79 6.09 -1.12 4.92
C THR A 79 5.20 -2.29 4.48
N PHE A 80 5.77 -3.30 3.82
CA PHE A 80 5.04 -4.51 3.43
C PHE A 80 4.47 -5.28 4.62
N MET A 81 5.23 -5.41 5.71
CA MET A 81 4.74 -6.02 6.95
C MET A 81 3.59 -5.22 7.57
N CYS A 82 3.70 -3.89 7.65
CA CYS A 82 2.63 -3.03 8.15
C CYS A 82 1.35 -3.14 7.30
N MET A 83 1.48 -3.17 5.97
CA MET A 83 0.35 -3.38 5.07
C MET A 83 -0.31 -4.73 5.30
N THR A 84 0.48 -5.80 5.43
CA THR A 84 -0.02 -7.17 5.64
C THR A 84 -0.76 -7.30 6.97
N LEU A 85 -0.23 -6.69 8.04
CA LEU A 85 -0.90 -6.63 9.34
C LEU A 85 -2.21 -5.84 9.28
N ALA A 86 -2.22 -4.70 8.58
CA ALA A 86 -3.42 -3.91 8.39
C ALA A 86 -4.51 -4.69 7.64
N MET A 87 -4.14 -5.46 6.61
CA MET A 87 -5.07 -6.36 5.92
C MET A 87 -5.63 -7.42 6.87
N HIS A 88 -4.77 -8.04 7.68
CA HIS A 88 -5.19 -9.10 8.59
C HIS A 88 -6.13 -8.60 9.70
N LEU A 89 -6.01 -7.33 10.11
CA LEU A 89 -6.91 -6.71 11.09
C LEU A 89 -8.27 -6.30 10.50
N VAL A 90 -8.34 -6.03 9.20
CA VAL A 90 -9.54 -5.55 8.51
C VAL A 90 -10.34 -6.71 7.87
N TRP A 91 -9.71 -7.88 7.72
CA TRP A 91 -10.33 -9.11 7.21
C TRP A 91 -11.17 -9.81 8.28
#